data_AF-A0A0Q5E992-F1
#
_entry.id   AF-A0A0Q5E992-F1
#
_cell.length_a   1.000
_cell.length_b   1.000
_cell.length_c   1.000
_cell.angle_alpha   90.00
_cell.angle_beta   90.00
_cell.angle_gamma   90.00
#
_symmetry.space_group_name_H-M   'P 1'
#
loop_
_entity.id
_entity.type
_entity.pdbx_description
1 polymer ?
#
loop_
_entity_poly.entity_id
_entity_poly.type
_entity_poly.pdbx_seq_one_letter_code
_entity_poly.pdbx_strand_id
1 'polypeptide(L)'
;MTQPEPGVHALAVRVYYEDTDFSGFVYHASYLRFMERGRTELLRGLAGDQSDLHRDAAGLHFVVRRMVIDYAKPARMDDLLDVRTWTATMKGASMHLAQEVRRGGEVLVKAEVVVACVRDGRAIRLPDSLRRVLAPERGDREPGSGT
;
A
#
# COMPACT_ATOMS: atom_id res chain seq x y z
N MET A 1 -8.03 16.21 13.59
CA MET A 1 -7.88 14.75 13.43
C MET A 1 -8.87 14.32 12.35
N THR A 2 -8.40 14.01 11.14
CA THR A 2 -9.26 13.49 10.08
C THR A 2 -9.65 12.07 10.46
N GLN A 3 -10.95 11.76 10.49
CA GLN A 3 -11.41 10.39 10.75
C GLN A 3 -10.85 9.43 9.69
N PRO A 4 -10.54 8.18 10.05
CA PRO A 4 -10.08 7.19 9.07
C PRO A 4 -11.19 6.98 8.04
N GLU A 5 -10.84 7.14 6.77
CA GLU A 5 -11.74 6.82 5.66
C GLU A 5 -11.98 5.30 5.67
N PRO A 6 -13.23 4.83 5.55
CA PRO A 6 -13.53 3.41 5.46
C PRO A 6 -12.69 2.73 4.37
N GLY A 7 -12.09 1.59 4.70
CA GLY A 7 -11.25 0.81 3.78
C GLY A 7 -9.83 1.36 3.53
N VAL A 8 -9.42 2.44 4.20
CA VAL A 8 -8.06 3.00 4.10
C VAL A 8 -7.25 2.73 5.36
N HIS A 9 -6.17 1.96 5.22
CA HIS A 9 -5.17 1.80 6.28
C HIS A 9 -4.20 2.99 6.26
N ALA A 10 -3.86 3.52 7.44
CA ALA A 10 -2.94 4.62 7.63
C ALA A 10 -1.78 4.20 8.53
N LEU A 11 -0.54 4.37 8.05
CA LEU A 11 0.68 4.06 8.80
C LEU A 11 1.52 5.32 8.97
N ALA A 12 1.79 5.69 10.22
CA ALA A 12 2.72 6.77 10.54
C ALA A 12 4.18 6.31 10.36
N VAL A 13 4.97 7.07 9.61
CA VAL A 13 6.40 6.79 9.34
C VAL A 13 7.21 8.05 9.61
N ARG A 14 8.21 7.95 10.50
CA ARG A 14 9.23 9.00 10.66
C ARG A 14 10.32 8.82 9.61
N VAL A 15 10.72 9.90 8.97
CA VAL A 15 11.91 9.93 8.11
C VAL A 15 13.15 10.01 8.99
N TYR A 16 14.07 9.06 8.80
CA TYR A 16 15.37 9.03 9.45
C TYR A 16 16.50 9.33 8.46
N TYR A 17 17.71 9.51 8.99
CA TYR A 17 18.88 9.84 8.20
C TYR A 17 19.13 8.83 7.07
N GLU A 18 18.93 7.53 7.35
CA GLU A 18 19.07 6.43 6.38
C GLU A 18 18.11 6.50 5.19
N ASP A 19 17.04 7.27 5.31
CA ASP A 19 16.06 7.43 4.24
C ASP A 19 16.44 8.55 3.25
N THR A 20 17.43 9.39 3.59
CA THR A 20 17.80 10.60 2.84
C THR A 20 19.05 10.41 1.98
N ASP A 21 19.23 11.29 0.98
CA ASP A 21 20.43 11.32 0.13
C ASP A 21 21.07 12.71 0.04
N PHE A 22 22.11 12.86 -0.79
CA PHE A 22 22.84 14.13 -0.96
C PHE A 22 22.00 15.29 -1.47
N SER A 23 20.77 15.07 -1.96
CA SER A 23 19.83 16.14 -2.30
C SER A 23 19.25 16.86 -1.08
N GLY A 24 19.40 16.28 0.13
CA GLY A 24 18.76 16.77 1.35
C GLY A 24 17.29 16.37 1.49
N PHE A 25 16.81 15.46 0.62
CA PHE A 25 15.47 14.90 0.64
C PHE A 25 15.51 13.38 0.85
N VAL A 26 14.33 12.80 1.09
CA VAL A 26 14.14 11.36 1.07
C VAL A 26 14.50 10.80 -0.31
N TYR A 27 15.40 9.82 -0.34
CA TYR A 27 15.77 9.10 -1.56
C TYR A 27 14.54 8.39 -2.14
N HIS A 28 14.32 8.50 -3.44
CA HIS A 28 13.10 8.01 -4.09
C HIS A 28 12.80 6.52 -3.79
N ALA A 29 13.82 5.66 -3.67
CA ALA A 29 13.62 4.24 -3.37
C ALA A 29 13.18 3.99 -1.91
N SER A 30 13.46 4.89 -0.97
CA SER A 30 13.01 4.76 0.43
C SER A 30 11.48 4.76 0.53
N TYR A 31 10.79 5.48 -0.36
CA TYR A 31 9.33 5.44 -0.43
C TYR A 31 8.78 4.04 -0.75
N LEU A 32 9.52 3.19 -1.46
CA LEU A 32 9.11 1.80 -1.69
C LEU A 32 9.03 1.02 -0.37
N ARG A 33 9.98 1.24 0.55
CA ARG A 33 10.01 0.61 1.87
C ARG A 33 8.85 1.12 2.72
N PHE A 34 8.59 2.42 2.70
CA PHE A 34 7.46 3.01 3.43
C PHE A 34 6.12 2.47 2.95
N MET A 35 5.93 2.43 1.63
CA MET A 35 4.73 1.89 1.01
C MET A 35 4.60 0.38 1.23
N GLU A 36 5.69 -0.38 1.23
CA GLU A 36 5.65 -1.81 1.58
C GLU A 36 5.11 -2.03 2.98
N ARG A 37 5.66 -1.34 3.98
CA ARG A 37 5.14 -1.40 5.37
C ARG A 37 3.64 -1.09 5.41
N GLY A 38 3.19 -0.08 4.67
CA GLY A 38 1.76 0.26 4.57
C GLY A 38 0.90 -0.88 3.99
N ARG A 39 1.38 -1.61 2.98
CA ARG A 39 0.67 -2.78 2.42
C ARG A 39 0.66 -3.96 3.39
N THR A 40 1.76 -4.19 4.08
CA THR A 40 1.89 -5.27 5.06
C THR A 40 0.97 -5.05 6.25
N GLU A 41 0.87 -3.81 6.76
CA GLU A 41 -0.05 -3.50 7.86
C GLU A 41 -1.53 -3.47 7.43
N LEU A 42 -1.85 -3.05 6.19
CA LEU A 42 -3.19 -3.27 5.63
C LEU A 42 -3.56 -4.76 5.63
N LEU A 43 -2.67 -5.61 5.12
CA LEU A 43 -2.90 -7.06 5.08
C LEU A 43 -3.06 -7.61 6.50
N ARG A 44 -2.23 -7.18 7.44
CA ARG A 44 -2.30 -7.60 8.85
C ARG A 44 -3.65 -7.29 9.47
N GLY A 45 -4.14 -6.06 9.28
CA GLY A 45 -5.43 -5.62 9.82
C GLY A 45 -6.64 -6.38 9.22
N LEU A 46 -6.55 -6.82 7.97
CA LEU A 46 -7.68 -7.46 7.26
C LEU A 46 -7.65 -8.99 7.27
N ALA A 47 -6.46 -9.59 7.26
CA ALA A 47 -6.27 -11.02 7.01
C ALA A 47 -5.28 -11.69 7.98
N GLY A 48 -4.75 -10.96 8.96
CA GLY A 48 -3.76 -11.46 9.90
C GLY A 48 -2.34 -11.46 9.35
N ASP A 49 -1.42 -12.06 10.11
CA ASP A 49 0.01 -12.00 9.83
C ASP A 49 0.38 -12.72 8.53
N GLN A 50 1.17 -12.07 7.69
CA GLN A 50 1.59 -12.65 6.40
C GLN A 50 2.36 -13.97 6.56
N SER A 51 3.12 -14.12 7.65
CA SER A 51 3.83 -15.36 7.98
C SER A 51 2.87 -16.52 8.31
N ASP A 52 1.77 -16.25 8.99
CA ASP A 52 0.74 -17.25 9.29
C ASP A 52 0.03 -17.65 8.02
N LEU A 53 -0.37 -16.65 7.22
CA LEU A 53 -0.99 -16.91 5.93
C LEU A 53 -0.09 -17.74 5.00
N HIS A 54 1.21 -17.46 4.98
CA HIS A 54 2.16 -18.24 4.21
C HIS A 54 2.20 -19.70 4.64
N ARG A 55 2.28 -19.95 5.96
CA ARG A 55 2.29 -21.29 6.54
C ARG A 55 0.97 -22.03 6.29
N ASP A 56 -0.15 -21.39 6.57
CA ASP A 56 -1.48 -22.02 6.61
C ASP A 56 -2.07 -22.23 5.20
N ALA A 57 -1.68 -21.39 4.23
CA ALA A 57 -2.13 -21.48 2.84
C ALA A 57 -1.13 -22.18 1.91
N ALA A 58 -0.33 -23.09 2.46
CA ALA A 58 0.61 -23.94 1.72
C ALA A 58 1.63 -23.15 0.88
N GLY A 59 2.35 -22.23 1.51
CA GLY A 59 3.42 -21.47 0.87
C GLY A 59 2.96 -20.25 0.05
N LEU A 60 1.70 -19.83 0.24
CA LEU A 60 1.14 -18.65 -0.43
C LEU A 60 1.98 -17.41 -0.09
N HIS A 61 2.30 -16.60 -1.09
CA HIS A 61 2.96 -15.32 -0.90
C HIS A 61 2.54 -14.32 -1.95
N PHE A 62 2.84 -13.04 -1.69
CA PHE A 62 2.44 -11.93 -2.53
C PHE A 62 3.66 -11.36 -3.26
N VAL A 63 3.50 -11.11 -4.56
CA VAL A 63 4.57 -10.56 -5.41
C VAL A 63 4.07 -9.32 -6.13
N VAL A 64 4.84 -8.23 -6.06
CA VAL A 64 4.59 -7.01 -6.84
C VAL A 64 4.90 -7.29 -8.31
N ARG A 65 3.90 -7.11 -9.18
CA ARG A 65 4.01 -7.32 -10.64
C ARG A 65 4.24 -6.03 -11.42
N ARG A 66 3.65 -4.93 -10.95
CA ARG A 66 3.74 -3.59 -11.55
C ARG A 66 3.61 -2.56 -10.45
N MET A 67 4.37 -1.50 -10.55
CA MET A 67 4.21 -0.32 -9.73
C MET A 67 4.39 0.93 -10.60
N VAL A 68 3.49 1.90 -10.47
CA VAL A 68 3.61 3.24 -11.06
C VAL A 68 3.61 4.24 -9.91
N ILE A 69 4.54 5.18 -9.92
CA ILE A 69 4.78 6.10 -8.81
C ILE A 69 4.99 7.50 -9.36
N ASP A 70 4.23 8.44 -8.80
CA ASP A 70 4.37 9.87 -9.07
C ASP A 70 4.93 10.57 -7.82
N TYR A 71 6.06 11.26 -7.98
CA TYR A 71 6.71 12.03 -6.92
C TYR A 71 6.39 13.52 -7.11
N ALA A 72 5.38 14.02 -6.41
CA ALA A 72 4.91 15.39 -6.57
C ALA A 72 5.74 16.40 -5.73
N LYS A 73 6.09 16.02 -4.50
CA LYS A 73 6.80 16.89 -3.55
C LYS A 73 7.75 16.07 -2.67
N PRO A 74 8.88 16.64 -2.23
CA PRO A 74 9.83 15.92 -1.39
C PRO A 74 9.46 15.96 0.11
N ALA A 75 9.81 14.90 0.82
CA ALA A 75 9.94 14.85 2.27
C ALA A 75 11.41 15.09 2.69
N ARG A 76 11.60 15.51 3.94
CA ARG A 76 12.91 15.80 4.55
C ARG A 76 13.13 14.96 5.80
N MET A 77 14.38 14.97 6.29
CA MET A 77 14.72 14.47 7.62
C MET A 77 13.72 14.98 8.66
N ASP A 78 13.36 14.11 9.60
CA ASP A 78 12.39 14.37 10.66
C ASP A 78 10.97 14.67 10.21
N ASP A 79 10.60 14.59 8.92
CA ASP A 79 9.19 14.63 8.55
C ASP A 79 8.43 13.43 9.15
N LEU A 80 7.22 13.67 9.66
CA LEU A 80 6.27 12.61 10.01
C LEU A 80 5.30 12.41 8.86
N LEU A 81 5.38 11.24 8.23
CA LEU A 81 4.59 10.87 7.06
C LEU A 81 3.40 10.00 7.45
N ASP A 82 2.30 10.13 6.72
CA ASP A 82 1.13 9.26 6.76
C ASP A 82 1.07 8.46 5.45
N VAL A 83 1.39 7.17 5.53
CA VAL A 83 1.33 6.22 4.40
C VAL A 83 -0.05 5.60 4.38
N ARG A 84 -0.88 6.04 3.43
CA ARG A 84 -2.24 5.53 3.22
C ARG A 84 -2.23 4.44 2.18
N THR A 85 -2.93 3.34 2.46
CA THR A 85 -2.98 2.17 1.58
C THR A 85 -4.38 1.58 1.58
N TRP A 86 -4.93 1.32 0.39
CA TRP A 86 -6.25 0.71 0.25
C TRP A 86 -6.32 -0.18 -1.00
N THR A 87 -7.24 -1.14 -0.98
CA THR A 87 -7.57 -1.90 -2.19
C THR A 87 -8.40 -1.02 -3.11
N ALA A 88 -7.90 -0.76 -4.33
CA ALA A 88 -8.65 -0.04 -5.35
C ALA A 88 -9.58 -0.99 -6.11
N THR A 89 -9.04 -2.10 -6.61
CA THR A 89 -9.84 -3.13 -7.32
C THR A 89 -9.24 -4.52 -7.15
N MET A 90 -10.05 -5.55 -7.38
CA MET A 90 -9.60 -6.94 -7.43
C MET A 90 -9.90 -7.56 -8.79
N LYS A 91 -8.90 -8.19 -9.43
CA LYS A 91 -9.04 -8.77 -10.77
C LYS A 91 -8.42 -10.16 -10.82
N GLY A 92 -9.24 -11.21 -10.86
CA GLY A 92 -8.76 -12.58 -11.05
C GLY A 92 -7.75 -13.02 -9.99
N ALA A 93 -6.46 -13.08 -10.36
CA ALA A 93 -5.33 -13.46 -9.52
C ALA A 93 -4.53 -12.27 -8.93
N SER A 94 -4.93 -11.03 -9.26
CA SER A 94 -4.25 -9.82 -8.81
C SER A 94 -5.12 -8.90 -7.98
N MET A 95 -4.47 -8.25 -7.01
CA MET A 95 -5.00 -7.17 -6.21
C MET A 95 -4.36 -5.86 -6.69
N HIS A 96 -5.18 -4.86 -6.97
CA HIS A 96 -4.75 -3.53 -7.35
C HIS A 96 -4.90 -2.63 -6.13
N LEU A 97 -3.77 -2.19 -5.59
CA LEU A 97 -3.70 -1.29 -4.45
C LEU A 97 -3.39 0.12 -4.92
N ALA A 98 -3.90 1.10 -4.19
CA ALA A 98 -3.50 2.49 -4.32
C ALA A 98 -2.88 2.95 -2.99
N GLN A 99 -1.86 3.80 -3.11
CA GLN A 99 -1.12 4.32 -1.97
C GLN A 99 -0.83 5.81 -2.11
N GLU A 100 -0.86 6.51 -0.99
CA GLU A 100 -0.42 7.90 -0.87
C GLU A 100 0.54 8.04 0.29
N VAL A 101 1.62 8.79 0.09
CA VAL A 101 2.49 9.23 1.18
C VAL A 101 2.24 10.71 1.39
N ARG A 102 1.79 11.07 2.60
CA ARG A 102 1.33 12.42 2.92
C ARG A 102 2.13 13.03 4.06
N ARG A 103 2.25 14.35 4.09
CA ARG A 103 2.77 15.11 5.23
C ARG A 103 1.77 16.19 5.59
N GLY A 104 1.23 16.16 6.81
CA GLY A 104 0.24 17.16 7.25
C GLY A 104 -0.99 17.28 6.35
N GLY A 105 -1.39 16.21 5.67
CA GLY A 105 -2.51 16.20 4.70
C GLY A 105 -2.12 16.56 3.26
N GLU A 106 -0.91 17.01 3.00
CA GLU A 106 -0.39 17.23 1.65
C GLU A 106 0.08 15.91 1.04
N VAL A 107 -0.38 15.57 -0.17
CA VAL A 107 0.10 14.38 -0.89
C VAL A 107 1.47 14.68 -1.50
N LEU A 108 2.46 13.90 -1.12
CA LEU A 108 3.83 13.99 -1.61
C LEU A 108 4.11 12.99 -2.73
N VAL A 109 3.64 11.75 -2.54
CA VAL A 109 3.83 10.63 -3.47
C VAL A 109 2.52 9.89 -3.65
N LYS A 110 2.20 9.51 -4.88
CA LYS A 110 1.10 8.58 -5.20
C LYS A 110 1.66 7.33 -5.85
N ALA A 111 1.07 6.19 -5.57
CA ALA A 111 1.43 4.96 -6.25
C ALA A 111 0.22 4.06 -6.53
N GLU A 112 0.28 3.40 -7.69
CA GLU A 112 -0.56 2.25 -8.03
C GLU A 112 0.29 0.99 -8.00
N VAL A 113 -0.19 -0.05 -7.31
CA VAL A 113 0.55 -1.30 -7.16
C VAL A 113 -0.33 -2.47 -7.59
N VAL A 114 0.20 -3.34 -8.45
CA VAL A 114 -0.44 -4.61 -8.81
C VAL A 114 0.31 -5.72 -8.10
N VAL A 115 -0.39 -6.43 -7.22
CA VAL A 115 0.13 -7.55 -6.44
C VAL A 115 -0.52 -8.83 -6.92
N ALA A 116 0.27 -9.86 -7.22
CA ALA A 116 -0.22 -11.19 -7.56
C ALA A 116 -0.06 -12.14 -6.37
N CYS A 117 -1.03 -13.04 -6.21
CA CYS A 117 -0.91 -14.18 -5.32
C CYS A 117 -0.11 -15.29 -6.01
N VAL A 118 0.90 -15.84 -5.35
CA VAL A 118 1.80 -16.86 -5.90
C VAL A 118 1.89 -18.05 -4.95
N ARG A 119 1.88 -19.24 -5.52
CA ARG A 119 2.16 -20.51 -4.82
C ARG A 119 2.90 -21.43 -5.77
N ASP A 120 3.92 -22.12 -5.29
CA ASP A 120 4.77 -23.03 -6.09
C ASP A 120 5.31 -22.37 -7.37
N GLY A 121 5.71 -21.09 -7.28
CA GLY A 121 6.22 -20.30 -8.40
C GLY A 121 5.18 -19.90 -9.45
N ARG A 122 3.89 -20.22 -9.26
CA ARG A 122 2.82 -19.91 -10.22
C ARG A 122 1.83 -18.90 -9.64
N ALA A 123 1.34 -18.02 -10.51
CA ALA A 123 0.24 -17.13 -10.17
C ALA A 123 -1.01 -17.95 -9.89
N ILE A 124 -1.68 -17.71 -8.76
CA ILE A 124 -2.93 -18.36 -8.41
C ILE A 124 -4.02 -17.33 -8.18
N ARG A 125 -5.27 -17.74 -8.36
CA ARG A 125 -6.41 -16.92 -7.90
C ARG A 125 -6.29 -16.73 -6.39
N LEU A 126 -6.58 -15.52 -5.93
CA LEU A 126 -6.61 -15.25 -4.50
C LEU A 126 -7.70 -16.13 -3.85
N PRO A 127 -7.38 -16.89 -2.79
CA PRO A 127 -8.37 -17.67 -2.04
C PRO A 127 -9.60 -16.85 -1.66
N ASP A 128 -10.79 -17.45 -1.75
CA ASP A 128 -12.04 -16.71 -1.53
C ASP A 128 -12.17 -16.12 -0.13
N SER A 129 -11.57 -16.75 0.89
CA SER A 129 -11.51 -16.21 2.25
C SER A 129 -10.78 -14.87 2.30
N LEU A 130 -9.58 -14.81 1.71
CA LEU A 130 -8.80 -13.57 1.59
C LEU A 130 -9.48 -12.55 0.69
N ARG A 131 -10.09 -13.00 -0.42
CA ARG A 131 -10.77 -12.11 -1.35
C ARG A 131 -11.92 -11.35 -0.71
N ARG A 132 -12.67 -11.98 0.20
CA ARG A 132 -13.77 -11.31 0.90
C ARG A 132 -13.29 -10.18 1.81
N VAL A 133 -12.18 -10.39 2.52
CA VAL A 133 -11.67 -9.40 3.48
C VAL A 133 -10.81 -8.32 2.82
N LEU A 134 -10.17 -8.63 1.69
CA LEU A 134 -9.34 -7.68 0.94
C LEU A 134 -10.11 -6.90 -0.14
N ALA A 135 -11.37 -7.24 -0.38
CA ALA A 135 -12.19 -6.52 -1.34
C ALA A 135 -12.30 -5.04 -0.93
N PRO A 136 -12.30 -4.11 -1.90
CA PRO A 136 -12.55 -2.71 -1.60
C PRO A 136 -13.85 -2.57 -0.83
N GLU A 137 -13.83 -1.85 0.29
CA GLU A 137 -15.07 -1.39 0.91
C GLU A 137 -15.83 -0.54 -0.12
N ARG A 138 -17.14 -0.77 -0.27
CA ARG A 138 -17.98 0.02 -1.17
C ARG A 138 -18.13 1.43 -0.58
N GLY A 139 -17.13 2.27 -0.79
CA GLY A 139 -17.26 3.72 -0.64
C GLY A 139 -17.72 4.28 -1.98
N ASP A 140 -18.94 4.82 -2.03
CA ASP A 140 -19.43 5.61 -3.16
C ASP A 140 -18.50 6.81 -3.34
N ARG A 141 -17.48 6.68 -4.20
CA ARG A 141 -16.77 7.84 -4.75
C ARG A 141 -17.49 8.22 -6.03
N GLU A 142 -18.34 9.23 -5.94
CA GLU A 142 -18.70 10.01 -7.13
C GLU A 142 -17.40 10.47 -7.82
N PRO A 143 -17.25 10.28 -9.13
CA PRO A 143 -16.11 10.83 -9.84
C PRO A 143 -16.18 12.34 -9.74
N GLY A 144 -15.21 12.94 -9.03
CA GLY A 144 -15.07 14.38 -8.93
C GLY A 144 -15.12 15.00 -10.31
N SER A 145 -16.12 15.83 -10.52
CA SER A 145 -16.30 16.66 -11.71
C SER A 145 -15.08 17.56 -11.87
N GLY A 146 -14.19 17.19 -12.79
CA GLY A 146 -13.22 18.12 -13.34
C GLY A 146 -13.97 19.22 -14.06
N THR A 147 -13.89 20.44 -13.51
CA THR A 147 -14.06 21.68 -14.28
C THR A 147 -12.67 22.22 -14.55
#